data_AF-A0A1Q3N4W9-F1
#
_entry.id   AF-A0A1Q3N4W9-F1
#
_cell.length_a   1.000
_cell.length_b   1.000
_cell.length_c   1.000
_cell.angle_alpha   90.00
_cell.angle_beta   90.00
_cell.angle_gamma   90.00
#
_symmetry.space_group_name_H-M   'P 1'
#
loop_
_entity.id
_entity.type
_entity.pdbx_description
1 polymer ?
#
loop_
_entity_poly.entity_id
_entity_poly.type
_entity_poly.pdbx_seq_one_letter_code
_entity_poly.pdbx_strand_id
1 'polypeptide(L)'
;MCNELTGDNWIEQINHLINTTDELPLDQLFPEFGLSYIVKNDKALPFGLKVVDKADGVIVQNVRRDSAAAQAGLSANDVIIAIDGIKASEKLLAKYAKQKGSFIVYAFRRDELLQFELHAGENPLNSVELKVEDQTKLEVWLKG
;
A
#
# COMPACT_ATOMS: atom_id res chain seq x y z
N MET A 1 11.93 -33.91 7.22
CA MET A 1 11.06 -33.42 8.32
C MET A 1 9.57 -33.51 8.00
N CYS A 2 8.96 -32.72 7.10
CA CYS A 2 7.50 -32.84 6.84
C CYS A 2 7.07 -34.24 6.34
N ASN A 3 7.73 -34.79 5.31
CA ASN A 3 7.44 -36.13 4.80
C ASN A 3 7.65 -37.26 5.84
N GLU A 4 8.63 -37.10 6.73
CA GLU A 4 8.92 -38.09 7.78
C GLU A 4 7.93 -38.02 8.95
N LEU A 5 7.28 -36.88 9.16
CA LEU A 5 6.36 -36.65 10.28
C LEU A 5 4.88 -36.77 9.89
N THR A 6 4.51 -36.42 8.65
CA THR A 6 3.12 -36.43 8.19
C THR A 6 2.85 -37.39 7.04
N GLY A 7 3.89 -37.93 6.38
CA GLY A 7 3.76 -38.74 5.17
C GLY A 7 3.48 -37.94 3.90
N ASP A 8 3.35 -36.61 4.02
CA ASP A 8 3.10 -35.72 2.88
C ASP A 8 4.41 -35.15 2.34
N ASN A 9 4.60 -35.22 1.03
CA ASN A 9 5.76 -34.63 0.38
C ASN A 9 5.51 -33.16 0.03
N TRP A 10 5.94 -32.27 0.91
CA TRP A 10 5.84 -30.81 0.74
C TRP A 10 7.04 -30.16 0.05
N ILE A 11 8.05 -30.95 -0.39
CA ILE A 11 9.33 -30.40 -0.85
C ILE A 11 9.14 -29.46 -2.06
N GLU A 12 8.32 -29.85 -3.03
CA GLU A 12 8.08 -29.03 -4.22
C GLU A 12 7.34 -27.73 -3.89
N GLN A 13 6.25 -27.80 -3.13
CA GLN A 13 5.50 -26.62 -2.68
C GLN A 13 6.39 -25.67 -1.88
N ILE A 14 7.13 -26.17 -0.88
CA ILE A 14 7.99 -25.32 -0.04
C ILE A 14 9.11 -24.68 -0.86
N ASN A 15 9.75 -25.45 -1.75
CA ASN A 15 10.79 -24.89 -2.63
C ASN A 15 10.23 -23.81 -3.55
N HIS A 16 9.02 -24.01 -4.09
CA HIS A 16 8.38 -22.99 -4.89
C HIS A 16 8.11 -21.72 -4.05
N LEU A 17 7.45 -21.87 -2.90
CA LEU A 17 7.11 -20.76 -2.00
C LEU A 17 8.32 -19.95 -1.49
N ILE A 18 9.50 -20.56 -1.40
CA ILE A 18 10.73 -19.90 -0.94
C ILE A 18 11.49 -19.24 -2.09
N ASN A 19 11.47 -19.84 -3.29
CA ASN A 19 12.36 -19.45 -4.39
C ASN A 19 11.65 -18.73 -5.55
N THR A 20 10.33 -18.55 -5.48
CA THR A 20 9.57 -17.76 -6.46
C THR A 20 8.92 -16.53 -5.84
N THR A 21 8.44 -15.63 -6.69
CA THR A 21 7.62 -14.47 -6.28
C THR A 21 6.20 -14.60 -6.83
N ASP A 22 5.79 -15.83 -7.16
CA ASP A 22 4.45 -16.11 -7.67
C ASP A 22 3.41 -15.88 -6.57
N GLU A 23 2.21 -15.51 -6.98
CA GLU A 23 1.14 -15.21 -6.04
C GLU A 23 0.69 -16.47 -5.30
N LEU A 24 0.51 -16.35 -3.98
CA LEU A 24 0.04 -17.46 -3.15
C LEU A 24 -1.38 -17.87 -3.58
N PRO A 25 -1.67 -19.16 -3.76
CA PRO A 25 -2.98 -19.65 -4.20
C PRO A 25 -4.00 -19.66 -3.04
N LEU A 26 -4.19 -18.51 -2.38
CA LEU A 26 -5.05 -18.37 -1.20
C LEU A 26 -6.53 -18.58 -1.53
N ASP A 27 -6.92 -18.33 -2.77
CA ASP A 27 -8.25 -18.63 -3.33
C ASP A 27 -8.58 -20.11 -3.30
N GLN A 28 -7.58 -20.98 -3.46
CA GLN A 28 -7.72 -22.42 -3.40
C GLN A 28 -7.61 -22.94 -1.96
N LEU A 29 -6.73 -22.34 -1.16
CA LEU A 29 -6.44 -22.81 0.20
C LEU A 29 -7.50 -22.41 1.23
N PHE A 30 -7.98 -21.17 1.22
CA PHE A 30 -8.91 -20.69 2.24
C PHE A 30 -10.25 -21.46 2.31
N PRO A 31 -10.86 -21.89 1.20
CA PRO A 31 -12.08 -22.70 1.23
C PRO A 31 -11.92 -24.03 2.00
N GLU A 32 -10.73 -24.61 2.04
CA GLU A 32 -10.45 -25.83 2.82
C GLU A 32 -10.64 -25.61 4.33
N PHE A 33 -10.41 -24.38 4.79
CA PHE A 33 -10.56 -23.95 6.18
C PHE A 33 -11.87 -23.20 6.46
N GLY A 34 -12.81 -23.20 5.52
CA GLY A 34 -14.09 -22.50 5.67
C GLY A 34 -13.98 -20.98 5.55
N LEU A 35 -12.95 -20.48 4.87
CA LEU A 35 -12.71 -19.06 4.65
C LEU A 35 -12.83 -18.69 3.16
N SER A 36 -13.22 -17.46 2.92
CA SER A 36 -13.06 -16.76 1.64
C SER A 36 -12.46 -15.38 1.89
N TYR A 37 -12.11 -14.66 0.83
CA TYR A 37 -11.63 -13.28 0.96
C TYR A 37 -12.19 -12.38 -0.13
N ILE A 38 -12.29 -11.10 0.20
CA ILE A 38 -12.70 -10.06 -0.73
C ILE A 38 -11.65 -8.95 -0.71
N VAL A 39 -11.16 -8.59 -1.89
CA VAL A 39 -10.29 -7.43 -2.07
C VAL A 39 -11.16 -6.16 -2.10
N LYS A 40 -10.86 -5.20 -1.25
CA LYS A 40 -11.49 -3.88 -1.18
C LYS A 40 -10.48 -2.80 -1.59
N ASN A 41 -10.97 -1.80 -2.32
CA ASN A 41 -10.19 -0.64 -2.75
C ASN A 41 -10.88 0.63 -2.25
N ASP A 42 -11.05 0.74 -0.93
CA ASP A 42 -11.76 1.81 -0.25
C ASP A 42 -10.87 3.03 0.05
N LYS A 43 -9.54 2.83 0.06
CA LYS A 43 -8.56 3.84 0.40
C LYS A 43 -7.59 4.06 -0.76
N ALA A 44 -7.08 5.28 -0.85
CA ALA A 44 -6.01 5.61 -1.79
C ALA A 44 -5.07 6.63 -1.18
N LEU A 45 -3.80 6.57 -1.60
CA LEU A 45 -2.80 7.56 -1.25
C LEU A 45 -2.79 8.68 -2.29
N PRO A 46 -2.96 9.95 -1.88
CA PRO A 46 -2.89 11.07 -2.81
C PRO A 46 -1.46 11.20 -3.36
N PHE A 47 -1.33 11.19 -4.68
CA PHE A 47 -0.03 11.15 -5.39
C PHE A 47 0.87 9.97 -5.02
N GLY A 48 0.36 8.96 -4.30
CA GLY A 48 1.14 7.88 -3.71
C GLY A 48 1.92 8.26 -2.47
N LEU A 49 1.58 9.38 -1.83
CA LEU A 49 2.21 9.86 -0.61
C LEU A 49 1.43 9.38 0.61
N LYS A 50 2.17 8.86 1.61
CA LYS A 50 1.71 8.83 2.99
C LYS A 50 2.30 10.05 3.70
N VAL A 51 1.44 10.91 4.22
CA VAL A 51 1.86 12.20 4.79
C VAL A 51 1.33 12.41 6.20
N VAL A 52 1.86 13.42 6.89
CA VAL A 52 1.33 13.92 8.16
C VAL A 52 1.45 15.44 8.22
N ASP A 53 0.38 16.11 8.64
CA ASP A 53 0.41 17.56 8.89
C ASP A 53 1.28 17.90 10.11
N LYS A 54 2.10 18.94 9.97
CA LYS A 54 2.87 19.59 11.04
C LYS A 54 2.73 21.10 10.93
N ALA A 55 3.18 21.84 11.95
CA ALA A 55 3.09 23.30 11.97
C ALA A 55 3.78 23.96 10.76
N ASP A 56 4.93 23.40 10.37
CA ASP A 56 5.82 23.96 9.35
C ASP A 56 5.53 23.45 7.93
N GLY A 57 4.58 22.51 7.77
CA GLY A 57 4.24 21.92 6.48
C GLY A 57 3.77 20.46 6.60
N VAL A 58 3.72 19.79 5.47
CA VAL A 58 3.26 18.40 5.35
C VAL A 58 4.47 17.49 5.19
N ILE A 59 4.75 16.66 6.19
CA ILE A 59 5.90 15.73 6.15
C ILE A 59 5.52 14.49 5.35
N VAL A 60 6.34 14.16 4.35
CA VAL A 60 6.25 12.91 3.60
C VAL A 60 6.83 11.77 4.44
N GLN A 61 6.00 10.84 4.88
CA GLN A 61 6.46 9.64 5.62
C GLN A 61 6.92 8.53 4.67
N ASN A 62 6.22 8.34 3.56
CA ASN A 62 6.50 7.30 2.59
C ASN A 62 6.03 7.75 1.19
N VAL A 63 6.78 7.34 0.17
CA VAL A 63 6.45 7.52 -1.23
C VAL A 63 6.29 6.14 -1.85
N ARG A 64 5.09 5.82 -2.32
CA ARG A 64 4.81 4.55 -2.97
C ARG A 64 5.59 4.46 -4.28
N ARG A 65 6.21 3.30 -4.53
CA ARG A 65 6.88 3.00 -5.81
C ARG A 65 5.88 3.15 -6.97
N ASP A 66 6.35 3.65 -8.10
CA ASP A 66 5.57 3.88 -9.33
C ASP A 66 4.42 4.90 -9.21
N SER A 67 4.42 5.70 -8.14
CA SER A 67 3.46 6.79 -7.95
C SER A 67 3.85 8.08 -8.68
N ALA A 68 2.89 8.99 -8.83
CA ALA A 68 3.14 10.32 -9.37
C ALA A 68 4.20 11.08 -8.56
N ALA A 69 4.18 10.98 -7.23
CA ALA A 69 5.20 11.59 -6.38
C ALA A 69 6.60 10.97 -6.56
N ALA A 70 6.68 9.63 -6.71
CA ALA A 70 7.95 8.96 -6.97
C ALA A 70 8.55 9.40 -8.31
N GLN A 71 7.73 9.48 -9.35
CA GLN A 71 8.15 9.94 -10.69
C GLN A 71 8.59 11.41 -10.68
N ALA A 72 7.93 12.25 -9.88
CA ALA A 72 8.30 13.64 -9.69
C ALA A 72 9.59 13.82 -8.88
N GLY A 73 10.06 12.79 -8.15
CA GLY A 73 11.29 12.85 -7.35
C GLY A 73 11.10 13.29 -5.90
N LEU A 74 9.85 13.35 -5.40
CA LEU A 74 9.57 13.49 -3.97
C LEU A 74 10.07 12.25 -3.22
N SER A 75 10.53 12.45 -1.99
CA SER A 75 11.12 11.43 -1.15
C SER A 75 10.59 11.50 0.28
N ALA A 76 10.77 10.40 1.02
CA ALA A 76 10.50 10.40 2.45
C ALA A 76 11.35 11.47 3.16
N ASN A 77 10.76 12.09 4.17
CA ASN A 77 11.27 13.23 4.94
C ASN A 77 11.29 14.59 4.21
N ASP A 78 10.81 14.67 2.96
CA ASP A 78 10.52 15.97 2.37
C ASP A 78 9.40 16.66 3.15
N VAL A 79 9.52 17.97 3.34
CA VAL A 79 8.50 18.81 3.98
C VAL A 79 7.83 19.65 2.91
N ILE A 80 6.64 19.23 2.47
CA ILE A 80 5.87 19.96 1.47
C ILE A 80 5.27 21.21 2.14
N ILE A 81 5.59 22.38 1.59
CA ILE A 81 5.13 23.66 2.13
C ILE A 81 4.01 24.28 1.29
N ALA A 82 3.96 24.02 -0.01
CA ALA A 82 2.95 24.56 -0.89
C ALA A 82 2.65 23.66 -2.10
N ILE A 83 1.42 23.78 -2.61
CA ILE A 83 0.96 23.23 -3.90
C ILE A 83 0.23 24.34 -4.66
N ASP A 84 0.68 24.64 -5.88
CA ASP A 84 0.21 25.76 -6.72
C ASP A 84 0.14 27.11 -5.97
N GLY A 85 1.15 27.39 -5.16
CA GLY A 85 1.25 28.64 -4.38
C GLY A 85 0.32 28.70 -3.16
N ILE A 86 -0.43 27.64 -2.85
CA ILE A 86 -1.28 27.54 -1.66
C ILE A 86 -0.57 26.71 -0.60
N LYS A 87 -0.62 27.15 0.68
CA LYS A 87 -0.03 26.42 1.80
C LYS A 87 -0.55 24.97 1.83
N ALA A 88 0.38 24.03 1.86
CA ALA A 88 0.05 22.62 1.82
C ALA A 88 -0.61 22.14 3.12
N SER A 89 -1.52 21.19 2.98
CA SER A 89 -2.08 20.37 4.06
C SER A 89 -2.42 19.00 3.50
N GLU A 90 -2.51 17.98 4.34
CA GLU A 90 -2.92 16.62 3.94
C GLU A 90 -4.25 16.66 3.16
N LYS A 91 -5.22 17.42 3.66
CA LYS A 91 -6.53 17.61 3.01
C LYS A 91 -6.42 18.25 1.63
N LEU A 92 -5.54 19.24 1.48
CA LEU A 92 -5.34 19.92 0.20
C LEU A 92 -4.69 18.99 -0.82
N LEU A 93 -3.64 18.26 -0.44
CA LEU A 93 -3.00 17.27 -1.30
C LEU A 93 -4.00 16.21 -1.76
N ALA A 94 -4.84 15.71 -0.85
CA ALA A 94 -5.92 14.77 -1.21
C ALA A 94 -6.92 15.36 -2.20
N LYS A 95 -7.28 16.64 -2.07
CA LYS A 95 -8.14 17.32 -3.04
C LYS A 95 -7.49 17.45 -4.41
N TYR A 96 -6.19 17.77 -4.46
CA TYR A 96 -5.47 17.94 -5.72
C TYR A 96 -5.21 16.61 -6.43
N ALA A 97 -4.92 15.54 -5.70
CA ALA A 97 -4.74 14.21 -6.26
C ALA A 97 -5.97 13.69 -7.04
N LYS A 98 -7.18 14.12 -6.65
CA LYS A 98 -8.46 13.78 -7.30
C LYS A 98 -8.82 14.65 -8.51
N GLN A 99 -8.09 15.75 -8.72
CA GLN A 99 -8.31 16.64 -9.86
C GLN A 99 -7.64 16.08 -11.12
N LYS A 100 -7.67 16.84 -12.22
CA LYS A 100 -6.92 16.54 -13.44
C LYS A 100 -5.85 17.61 -13.62
N GLY A 101 -4.71 17.21 -14.19
CA GLY A 101 -3.63 18.14 -14.56
C GLY A 101 -2.34 17.88 -13.80
N SER A 102 -1.41 18.83 -13.91
CA SER A 102 -0.16 18.88 -13.18
C SER A 102 -0.18 20.05 -12.20
N PHE A 103 0.47 19.89 -11.06
CA PHE A 103 0.55 20.89 -10.01
C PHE A 103 2.00 21.09 -9.59
N ILE A 104 2.37 22.33 -9.30
CA ILE A 104 3.69 22.67 -8.82
C ILE A 104 3.72 22.54 -7.30
N VAL A 105 4.59 21.68 -6.81
CA VAL A 105 4.79 21.43 -5.38
C VAL A 105 6.13 21.97 -4.95
N TYR A 106 6.13 22.73 -3.85
CA TYR A 106 7.33 23.22 -3.19
C TYR A 106 7.56 22.43 -1.91
N ALA A 107 8.74 21.87 -1.75
CA ALA A 107 9.09 21.10 -0.56
C ALA A 107 10.54 21.35 -0.15
N PHE A 108 10.79 21.35 1.17
CA PHE A 108 12.14 21.33 1.70
C PHE A 108 12.67 19.91 1.79
N ARG A 109 13.88 19.71 1.30
CA ARG A 109 14.70 18.52 1.59
C ARG A 109 15.90 18.97 2.38
N ARG A 110 15.89 18.69 3.69
CA ARG A 110 16.82 19.32 4.65
C ARG A 110 16.67 20.85 4.55
N ASP A 111 17.70 21.55 4.08
CA ASP A 111 17.73 23.01 3.97
C ASP A 111 17.50 23.53 2.54
N GLU A 112 17.28 22.63 1.57
CA GLU A 112 17.09 22.99 0.17
C GLU A 112 15.61 23.05 -0.20
N LEU A 113 15.17 24.20 -0.74
CA LEU A 113 13.86 24.32 -1.33
C LEU A 113 13.87 23.73 -2.73
N LEU A 114 13.06 22.70 -2.93
CA LEU A 114 12.89 22.01 -4.21
C LEU A 114 11.51 22.32 -4.79
N GLN A 115 11.44 22.30 -6.11
CA GLN A 115 10.22 22.43 -6.89
C GLN A 115 10.00 21.15 -7.68
N PHE A 116 8.80 20.61 -7.60
CA PHE A 116 8.40 19.38 -8.29
C PHE A 116 7.13 19.64 -9.10
N GLU A 117 7.02 19.03 -10.27
CA GLU A 117 5.77 18.94 -11.00
C GLU A 117 5.11 17.59 -10.69
N LEU A 118 3.93 17.61 -10.07
CA LEU A 118 3.16 16.42 -9.76
C LEU A 118 1.94 16.31 -10.68
N HIS A 119 1.85 15.19 -11.38
CA HIS A 119 0.64 14.82 -12.09
C HIS A 119 -0.43 14.32 -11.10
N ALA A 120 -1.68 14.71 -11.33
CA ALA A 120 -2.82 14.25 -10.55
C ALA A 120 -2.95 12.72 -10.62
N GLY A 121 -3.21 12.10 -9.48
CA GLY A 121 -3.40 10.66 -9.39
C GLY A 121 -3.50 10.20 -7.94
N GLU A 122 -4.35 9.19 -7.73
CA GLU A 122 -4.44 8.46 -6.46
C GLU A 122 -3.88 7.05 -6.66
N ASN A 123 -3.13 6.57 -5.67
CA ASN A 123 -2.65 5.19 -5.67
C ASN A 123 -3.55 4.36 -4.76
N PRO A 124 -4.38 3.45 -5.30
CA PRO A 124 -5.29 2.64 -4.50
C PRO A 124 -4.51 1.76 -3.52
N LEU A 125 -5.05 1.64 -2.31
CA LEU A 125 -4.58 0.73 -1.29
C LEU A 125 -5.56 -0.42 -1.20
N ASN A 126 -5.14 -1.56 -1.73
CA ASN A 126 -5.91 -2.78 -1.64
C ASN A 126 -5.90 -3.23 -0.17
N SER A 127 -7.07 -3.46 0.39
CA SER A 127 -7.25 -4.17 1.65
C SER A 127 -7.95 -5.50 1.39
N VAL A 128 -7.72 -6.48 2.25
CA VAL A 128 -8.37 -7.80 2.16
C VAL A 128 -9.24 -7.98 3.38
N GLU A 129 -10.51 -8.29 3.15
CA GLU A 129 -11.45 -8.72 4.19
C GLU A 129 -11.64 -10.24 4.08
N LEU A 130 -11.34 -10.96 5.16
CA LEU A 130 -11.64 -12.38 5.27
C LEU A 130 -13.10 -12.58 5.69
N LYS A 131 -13.75 -13.56 5.07
CA LYS A 131 -15.11 -13.97 5.40
C LYS A 131 -15.15 -15.44 5.81
N VAL A 132 -15.98 -15.72 6.79
CA VAL A 132 -16.25 -17.10 7.22
C VAL A 132 -17.39 -17.65 6.39
N GLU A 133 -17.10 -18.71 5.65
CA GLU A 133 -18.06 -19.48 4.86
C GLU A 133 -18.54 -20.72 5.64
N ASP A 134 -17.66 -21.35 6.41
CA ASP A 134 -17.97 -22.53 7.23
C ASP A 134 -17.31 -22.42 8.63
N GLN A 135 -18.14 -22.11 9.62
CA GLN A 135 -17.73 -21.96 11.02
C GLN A 135 -17.16 -23.26 11.60
N THR A 136 -17.63 -24.42 11.16
CA THR A 136 -17.20 -25.71 11.73
C THR A 136 -15.78 -26.04 11.30
N LYS A 137 -15.47 -25.89 10.00
CA LYS A 137 -14.11 -26.05 9.48
C LYS A 137 -13.14 -25.06 10.10
N LEU A 138 -13.58 -23.81 10.24
CA LEU A 138 -12.78 -22.75 10.83
C LEU A 138 -12.41 -23.05 12.28
N GLU A 139 -13.35 -23.56 13.07
CA GLU A 139 -13.10 -23.89 14.48
C GLU A 139 -12.14 -25.05 14.66
N VAL A 140 -12.20 -26.07 13.79
CA VAL A 140 -11.21 -27.16 13.77
C VAL A 140 -9.81 -26.63 13.51
N TRP A 141 -9.67 -25.63 12.65
CA TRP A 141 -8.38 -25.04 12.31
C TRP A 141 -7.82 -24.10 13.38
N LEU A 142 -8.65 -23.20 13.93
CA LEU A 142 -8.19 -22.15 14.86
C LEU A 142 -8.10 -22.61 16.32
N LYS A 143 -8.83 -23.64 16.73
CA LYS A 143 -8.83 -24.18 18.10
C LYS A 143 -8.10 -25.53 18.22
N GLY A 144 -7.44 -25.98 17.14
CA GLY A 144 -6.64 -27.20 17.09
C GLY A 144 -5.34 -27.11 17.88
#